data_AF-A0A925JDR3-F1
#
_entry.id   AF-A0A925JDR3-F1
#
_cell.length_a   1.000
_cell.length_b   1.000
_cell.length_c   1.000
_cell.angle_alpha   90.00
_cell.angle_beta   90.00
_cell.angle_gamma   90.00
#
_symmetry.space_group_name_H-M   'P 1'
#
loop_
_entity.id
_entity.type
_entity.pdbx_description
1 polymer ?
#
loop_
_entity_poly.entity_id
_entity_poly.type
_entity_poly.pdbx_seq_one_letter_code
_entity_poly.pdbx_strand_id
1 'polypeptide(L)'
;MRPRDLAEFAGQQHLVGEGRILRRLIEGAGTLPSLILWGAPGTGKTTLARLLAERSGARFVPLSAVFSGVKEARAAISEAREMRRT
;
A
#
# COMPACT_ATOMS: atom_id res chain seq x y z
N MET A 1 16.38 -7.15 -2.81
CA MET A 1 15.13 -7.92 -2.93
C MET A 1 14.02 -7.14 -2.24
N ARG A 2 12.76 -7.16 -2.73
CA ARG A 2 11.63 -6.53 -2.02
C ARG A 2 11.08 -7.51 -0.96
N PRO A 3 10.83 -7.08 0.29
CA PRO A 3 10.28 -7.94 1.33
C PRO A 3 8.87 -8.43 0.98
N ARG A 4 8.56 -9.65 1.42
CA ARG A 4 7.28 -10.36 1.25
C ARG A 4 6.34 -10.18 2.43
N ASP A 5 6.87 -9.80 3.58
CA ASP A 5 6.11 -9.44 4.77
C ASP A 5 6.82 -8.35 5.59
N LEU A 6 6.20 -7.92 6.69
CA LEU A 6 6.77 -6.92 7.58
C LEU A 6 8.02 -7.42 8.34
N ALA A 7 8.17 -8.73 8.56
CA ALA A 7 9.34 -9.26 9.26
C ALA A 7 10.60 -9.13 8.41
N GLU A 8 10.46 -9.19 7.08
CA GLU A 8 11.53 -8.92 6.11
C GLU A 8 11.77 -7.41 5.87
N PHE A 9 10.91 -6.52 6.38
CA PHE A 9 11.04 -5.08 6.16
C PHE A 9 12.14 -4.48 7.05
N ALA A 10 13.27 -4.13 6.42
CA ALA A 10 14.41 -3.57 7.13
C ALA A 10 14.18 -2.11 7.59
N GLY A 11 14.39 -1.85 8.88
CA GLY A 11 14.30 -0.52 9.49
C GLY A 11 12.87 -0.08 9.81
N GLN A 12 12.68 1.21 10.10
CA GLN A 12 11.37 1.82 10.39
C GLN A 12 10.59 1.16 11.55
N GLN A 13 11.27 0.62 12.57
CA GLN A 13 10.62 -0.06 13.71
C GLN A 13 9.61 0.82 14.46
N HIS A 14 9.77 2.14 14.42
CA HIS A 14 8.79 3.08 14.97
C HIS A 14 7.45 3.08 14.21
N LEU A 15 7.42 2.60 12.96
CA LEU A 15 6.22 2.46 12.13
C LEU A 15 5.71 1.02 12.05
N VAL A 16 6.61 0.04 11.88
CA VAL A 16 6.28 -1.37 11.61
C VAL A 16 6.53 -2.32 12.77
N GLY A 17 7.06 -1.81 13.88
CA GLY A 17 7.28 -2.59 15.09
C GLY A 17 5.98 -3.06 15.73
N GLU A 18 6.11 -3.94 16.73
CA GLU A 18 4.97 -4.49 17.45
C GLU A 18 4.09 -3.39 18.04
N GLY A 19 2.77 -3.57 17.93
CA GLY A 19 1.77 -2.63 18.43
C GLY A 19 1.70 -1.29 17.69
N ARG A 20 2.50 -1.07 16.64
CA ARG A 20 2.44 0.15 15.82
C ARG A 20 1.30 0.11 14.81
N ILE A 21 0.88 1.28 14.34
CA ILE A 21 -0.31 1.43 13.50
C ILE A 21 -0.22 0.60 12.21
N LEU A 22 0.91 0.62 11.51
CA LEU A 22 1.05 -0.13 10.25
C LEU A 22 1.09 -1.64 10.49
N ARG A 23 1.69 -2.08 11.60
CA ARG A 23 1.68 -3.47 12.01
C ARG A 23 0.25 -3.94 12.28
N ARG A 24 -0.52 -3.17 13.06
CA ARG A 24 -1.94 -3.45 13.34
C ARG A 24 -2.82 -3.45 12.09
N LEU A 25 -2.55 -2.57 11.11
CA LEU A 25 -3.28 -2.57 9.83
C LEU A 25 -3.00 -3.81 8.99
N ILE A 26 -1.80 -4.39 9.12
CA ILE A 26 -1.39 -5.60 8.39
C ILE A 26 -1.85 -6.88 9.09
N GLU A 27 -1.80 -6.91 10.42
CA GLU A 27 -2.17 -8.07 11.23
C GLU A 27 -3.67 -8.12 11.55
N GLY A 28 -4.34 -6.98 11.59
CA GLY A 28 -5.77 -6.87 11.88
C GLY A 28 -6.65 -7.17 10.67
N ALA A 29 -7.79 -7.82 10.91
CA ALA A 29 -8.84 -8.08 9.92
C ALA A 29 -9.69 -6.82 9.63
N GLY A 30 -9.04 -5.72 9.27
CA GLY A 30 -9.66 -4.41 9.07
C GLY A 30 -9.57 -3.88 7.65
N THR A 31 -10.41 -2.90 7.34
CA THR A 31 -10.34 -2.10 6.12
C THR A 31 -9.10 -1.21 6.12
N LEU A 32 -8.33 -1.24 5.03
CA LEU A 32 -7.19 -0.34 4.83
C LEU A 32 -7.70 1.10 4.63
N PRO A 33 -7.36 2.07 5.50
CA PRO A 33 -7.78 3.46 5.31
C PRO A 33 -7.01 4.13 4.16
N SER A 34 -7.45 5.32 3.75
CA SER A 34 -6.65 6.18 2.88
C SER A 34 -5.36 6.61 3.59
N LEU A 35 -4.22 6.45 2.93
CA LEU A 35 -2.90 6.67 3.51
C LEU A 35 -2.01 7.48 2.57
N ILE A 36 -1.20 8.37 3.16
CA ILE A 36 -0.07 9.02 2.48
C ILE A 36 1.21 8.55 3.15
N LEU A 37 2.07 7.88 2.38
CA LEU A 37 3.40 7.47 2.84
C LEU A 37 4.43 8.52 2.40
N TRP A 38 5.07 9.19 3.36
CA TRP A 38 6.04 10.25 3.08
C TRP A 38 7.43 9.89 3.60
N GLY A 39 8.46 10.23 2.81
CA GLY A 39 9.87 9.99 3.14
C GLY A 39 10.77 10.06 1.92
N ALA A 40 12.09 10.13 2.17
CA ALA A 40 13.12 10.22 1.14
C ALA A 40 13.06 9.07 0.10
N PRO A 41 13.68 9.21 -1.09
CA PRO A 41 13.78 8.12 -2.06
C PRO A 41 14.39 6.86 -1.41
N GLY A 42 13.90 5.67 -1.79
CA GLY A 42 14.44 4.41 -1.28
C GLY A 42 13.98 3.98 0.14
N THR A 43 13.22 4.80 0.88
CA THR A 43 12.73 4.43 2.24
C THR A 43 11.66 3.34 2.30
N GLY A 44 11.33 2.71 1.17
CA GLY A 44 10.39 1.58 1.14
C GLY A 44 8.90 1.93 0.99
N LYS A 45 8.52 3.18 0.72
CA LYS A 45 7.11 3.62 0.57
C LYS A 45 6.27 2.71 -0.34
N THR A 46 6.71 2.48 -1.58
CA THR A 46 5.98 1.63 -2.54
C THR A 46 5.95 0.17 -2.10
N THR A 47 7.00 -0.29 -1.42
CA THR A 47 7.07 -1.66 -0.88
C THR A 47 6.06 -1.83 0.24
N LEU A 48 5.98 -0.85 1.16
CA LEU A 48 5.03 -0.85 2.27
C LEU A 48 3.58 -0.78 1.78
N ALA A 49 3.28 0.06 0.78
CA ALA A 49 1.96 0.11 0.15
C ALA A 49 1.54 -1.24 -0.46
N ARG A 50 2.48 -1.93 -1.12
CA ARG A 50 2.25 -3.27 -1.68
C ARG A 50 1.94 -4.29 -0.59
N LEU A 51 2.75 -4.33 0.47
CA LEU A 51 2.56 -5.24 1.59
C LEU A 51 1.23 -5.01 2.30
N LEU A 52 0.83 -3.75 2.50
CA LEU A 52 -0.47 -3.38 3.07
C LEU A 52 -1.62 -3.93 2.22
N ALA A 53 -1.59 -3.71 0.91
CA ALA A 53 -2.64 -4.18 0.00
C ALA A 53 -2.74 -5.71 -0.04
N GLU A 54 -1.59 -6.41 -0.15
CA GLU A 54 -1.55 -7.87 -0.17
C GLU A 54 -2.12 -8.48 1.12
N ARG A 55 -1.79 -7.88 2.28
CA ARG A 55 -2.22 -8.38 3.58
C ARG A 55 -3.68 -8.05 3.90
N SER A 56 -4.18 -6.92 3.45
CA SER A 56 -5.60 -6.56 3.59
C SER A 56 -6.51 -7.21 2.55
N GLY A 57 -5.98 -8.06 1.66
CA GLY A 57 -6.72 -8.64 0.54
C GLY A 57 -7.20 -7.61 -0.50
N ALA A 58 -6.59 -6.43 -0.53
CA ALA A 58 -6.92 -5.37 -1.48
C ALA A 58 -6.16 -5.55 -2.80
N ARG A 59 -6.78 -5.12 -3.90
CA ARG A 59 -6.09 -5.04 -5.19
C ARG A 59 -5.11 -3.88 -5.20
N PHE A 60 -3.87 -4.14 -5.58
CA PHE A 60 -2.84 -3.12 -5.73
C PHE A 60 -2.74 -2.64 -7.18
N VAL A 61 -2.92 -1.33 -7.42
CA VAL A 61 -2.76 -0.70 -8.74
C VAL A 61 -1.72 0.43 -8.63
N PRO A 62 -0.49 0.22 -9.12
CA PRO A 62 0.54 1.26 -9.07
C PRO A 62 0.29 2.31 -10.16
N LEU A 63 0.16 3.58 -9.76
CA LEU A 63 0.12 4.74 -10.65
C LEU A 63 1.28 5.67 -10.30
N SER A 64 1.94 6.22 -11.31
CA SER A 64 3.05 7.17 -11.13
C SER A 64 2.67 8.51 -11.73
N ALA A 65 2.70 9.59 -10.95
CA ALA A 65 2.44 10.93 -11.47
C ALA A 65 3.44 11.38 -12.54
N VAL A 66 4.58 10.68 -12.70
CA VAL A 66 5.57 10.94 -13.74
C VAL A 66 5.18 10.27 -15.07
N PHE A 67 4.58 9.08 -15.02
CA PHE A 67 4.31 8.25 -16.21
C PHE A 67 2.82 8.13 -16.53
N SER A 68 1.95 8.52 -15.60
CA SER A 68 0.49 8.37 -15.69
C SER A 68 -0.15 9.75 -15.76
N GLY A 69 -0.99 9.95 -16.78
CA GLY A 69 -1.81 11.14 -16.93
C GLY A 69 -3.19 10.98 -16.31
N VAL A 70 -4.04 11.97 -16.57
CA VAL A 70 -5.43 12.00 -16.08
C VAL A 70 -6.25 10.83 -16.63
N LYS A 71 -5.96 10.37 -17.85
CA LYS A 71 -6.68 9.28 -18.51
C LYS A 71 -6.48 7.96 -17.76
N GLU A 72 -5.23 7.62 -17.44
CA GLU A 72 -4.86 6.40 -16.73
C GLU A 72 -5.44 6.39 -15.31
N ALA A 73 -5.38 7.53 -14.61
CA ALA A 73 -5.99 7.66 -13.29
C ALA A 73 -7.51 7.45 -13.32
N ARG A 74 -8.21 8.03 -14.31
CA ARG A 74 -9.67 7.83 -14.48
C ARG A 74 -10.01 6.37 -14.80
N ALA A 75 -9.21 5.72 -15.65
CA ALA A 75 -9.41 4.31 -15.98
C ALA A 75 -9.31 3.41 -14.74
N ALA A 76 -8.27 3.59 -13.91
CA ALA A 76 -8.10 2.84 -12.67
C ALA A 76 -9.26 3.05 -11.68
N ILE A 77 -9.78 4.28 -11.58
CA ILE A 77 -10.95 4.58 -10.75
C ILE A 77 -12.22 3.90 -11.29
N SER A 78 -12.40 3.86 -12.61
CA SER A 78 -13.54 3.19 -13.25
C SER A 78 -13.51 1.69 -13.00
N GLU A 79 -12.36 1.04 -13.22
CA GLU A 79 -12.17 -0.38 -12.96
C GLU A 79 -12.47 -0.72 -11.48
N ALA A 80 -11.97 0.10 -10.55
CA ALA A 80 -12.25 -0.10 -9.11
C ALA A 80 -13.75 0.04 -8.78
N ARG A 81 -14.50 0.90 -9.47
CA ARG A 81 -15.95 1.04 -9.29
C ARG A 81 -16.72 -0.16 -9.83
N GLU A 82 -16.32 -0.70 -10.98
CA GLU A 82 -16.94 -1.90 -11.56
C GLU A 82 -16.76 -3.11 -10.65
N MET A 83 -15.55 -3.34 -10.15
CA MET A 83 -15.24 -4.45 -9.24
C MET A 83 -16.01 -4.39 -7.91
N ARG A 84 -16.37 -3.20 -7.44
CA ARG A 84 -17.16 -3.05 -6.20
C ARG A 84 -18.64 -3.42 -6.40
N ARG A 85 -19.14 -3.43 -7.65
CA ARG A 85 -20.54 -3.73 -7.96
C ARG A 85 -20.79 -5.23 -8.15
N THR A 86 -19.76 -6.00 -8.47
CA THR A 86 -19.75 -7.47 -8.60
C THR A 86 -19.34 -8.13 -7.30
#